data_AF-A0A927VB33-F1
#
_entry.id   AF-A0A927VB33-F1
#
_cell.length_a   1.000
_cell.length_b   1.000
_cell.length_c   1.000
_cell.angle_alpha   90.00
_cell.angle_beta   90.00
_cell.angle_gamma   90.00
#
_symmetry.space_group_name_H-M   'P 1'
#
loop_
_entity.id
_entity.type
_entity.pdbx_description
1 polymer ?
#
loop_
_entity_poly.entity_id
_entity_poly.type
_entity_poly.pdbx_seq_one_letter_code
_entity_poly.pdbx_strand_id
1 'polypeptide(L)'
;MKIFKKNNSGFTLIELIIAMAVLAFLMTAIASLMGSSVASHKKQKAEIRVHTSAQETYNQITDSIMQAKEVVIVGYESSTEYSFSKAGVDVGSTPQLVYYVKNSEMREFIKNNPSVYGTDGAASVGDINIKLFTEFDNSKYFYVKKIAIMTSVPLDMSMVPASVIKDNATDKYVLYDQLAELASNEVTVKKELTASGLNALGANDNVVHIYTFDGANMYYEKQYSFMTTQNDMISGTDKDNWLYNTSLSYVKTSDTTPVDISGCRVTIDANNGAIGVDLMFNDLNMTYTTKGMVNIRNSFVLKGRKD
;
A
#
# COMPACT_ATOMS: atom_id res chain seq x y z
N MET A 1 -53.02 80.10 12.81
CA MET A 1 -51.88 79.27 13.27
C MET A 1 -52.27 77.80 13.11
N LYS A 2 -51.75 77.11 12.08
CA LYS A 2 -52.03 75.68 11.84
C LYS A 2 -51.10 74.85 12.72
N ILE A 3 -51.66 74.08 13.65
CA ILE A 3 -50.90 73.14 14.48
C ILE A 3 -50.59 71.91 13.61
N PHE A 4 -49.32 71.72 13.24
CA PHE A 4 -48.87 70.47 12.64
C PHE A 4 -48.87 69.38 13.72
N LYS A 5 -49.91 68.56 13.73
CA LYS A 5 -49.96 67.35 14.56
C LYS A 5 -48.95 66.36 13.96
N LYS A 6 -47.77 66.22 14.59
CA LYS A 6 -46.83 65.14 14.27
C LYS A 6 -47.46 63.83 14.73
N ASN A 7 -47.93 63.01 13.79
CA ASN A 7 -48.24 61.61 14.05
C ASN A 7 -46.90 60.88 14.21
N ASN A 8 -46.40 60.77 15.44
CA ASN A 8 -45.31 59.86 15.73
C ASN A 8 -45.87 58.44 15.61
N SER A 9 -45.71 57.80 14.46
CA SER A 9 -45.86 56.35 14.33
C SER A 9 -44.65 55.68 15.00
N GLY A 10 -44.62 55.72 16.33
CA GLY A 10 -43.65 54.95 17.10
C GLY A 10 -43.99 53.46 16.99
N PHE A 11 -42.96 52.62 16.94
CA PHE A 11 -43.13 51.17 17.04
C PHE A 11 -43.86 50.82 18.34
N THR A 12 -44.91 50.01 18.24
CA THR A 12 -45.55 49.46 19.43
C THR A 12 -44.65 48.39 20.06
N LEU A 13 -44.75 48.21 21.38
CA LEU A 13 -43.98 47.19 22.09
C LEU A 13 -44.22 45.78 21.51
N ILE A 14 -45.45 45.49 21.08
CA ILE A 14 -45.84 44.20 20.52
C ILE A 14 -45.19 43.95 19.15
N GLU A 15 -45.14 44.96 18.27
CA GLU A 15 -44.46 44.86 16.98
C GLU A 15 -42.96 44.64 17.15
N LEU A 16 -42.35 45.27 18.16
CA LEU A 16 -40.93 45.09 18.47
C LEU A 16 -40.64 43.66 18.93
N ILE A 17 -41.46 43.10 19.83
CA ILE A 17 -41.28 41.74 20.34
C ILE A 17 -41.48 40.71 19.22
N ILE A 18 -42.50 40.90 18.37
CA ILE A 18 -42.75 40.02 17.21
C ILE A 18 -41.56 40.07 16.24
N ALA A 19 -41.05 41.27 15.93
CA ALA A 19 -39.90 41.43 15.04
C ALA A 19 -38.64 40.74 15.59
N MET A 20 -38.35 40.90 16.89
CA MET A 20 -37.21 40.23 17.53
C MET A 20 -37.37 38.71 17.55
N ALA A 21 -38.58 38.19 17.80
CA ALA A 21 -38.84 36.75 17.80
C ALA A 21 -38.67 36.12 16.41
N VAL A 22 -39.19 36.78 15.36
CA VAL A 22 -39.04 36.31 13.97
C VAL A 22 -37.58 36.35 13.54
N LEU A 23 -36.85 37.41 13.89
CA LEU A 23 -35.44 37.55 13.53
C LEU A 23 -34.57 36.51 14.26
N ALA A 24 -34.85 36.25 15.55
CA ALA A 24 -34.18 35.20 16.29
C ALA A 24 -34.43 33.81 15.67
N PHE A 25 -35.68 33.50 15.34
CA PHE A 25 -36.03 32.23 14.68
C PHE A 25 -35.34 32.08 13.31
N LEU A 26 -35.33 33.14 12.49
CA LEU A 26 -34.68 33.16 11.19
C LEU A 26 -33.16 32.90 11.31
N MET A 27 -32.50 33.56 12.26
CA MET A 27 -31.07 33.39 12.49
C MET A 27 -30.73 31.97 12.96
N THR A 28 -31.54 31.39 13.87
CA THR A 28 -31.36 30.01 14.31
C THR A 28 -31.58 29.00 13.17
N ALA A 29 -32.56 29.23 12.31
CA ALA A 29 -32.82 28.37 11.15
C ALA A 29 -31.66 28.41 10.15
N ILE A 30 -31.13 29.60 9.84
CA ILE A 30 -29.99 29.77 8.93
C ILE A 30 -28.73 29.11 9.52
N ALA A 31 -28.45 29.33 10.81
CA ALA A 31 -27.31 28.72 11.48
C ALA A 31 -27.39 27.19 11.47
N SER A 32 -28.59 26.63 11.66
CA SER A 32 -28.83 25.18 11.62
C SER A 32 -28.65 24.60 10.21
N LEU A 33 -29.12 25.32 9.19
CA LEU A 33 -28.95 24.94 7.78
C LEU A 33 -27.48 24.97 7.39
N MET A 34 -26.76 26.06 7.71
CA MET A 34 -25.33 26.20 7.43
C MET A 34 -24.49 25.16 8.18
N GLY A 35 -24.80 24.89 9.45
CA GLY A 35 -24.14 23.85 10.23
C GLY A 35 -24.30 22.45 9.60
N SER A 36 -25.51 22.14 9.12
CA SER A 36 -25.80 20.89 8.43
C SER A 36 -25.06 20.79 7.08
N SER A 37 -25.06 21.87 6.28
CA SER A 37 -24.35 21.92 5.00
C SER A 37 -22.85 21.75 5.16
N VAL A 38 -22.22 22.39 6.16
CA VAL A 38 -20.78 22.23 6.44
C VAL A 38 -20.46 20.80 6.85
N ALA A 39 -21.27 20.18 7.71
CA ALA A 39 -21.09 18.78 8.10
C ALA A 39 -21.22 17.82 6.89
N SER A 40 -22.20 18.08 6.01
CA SER A 40 -22.38 17.31 4.77
C SER A 40 -21.20 17.47 3.82
N HIS A 41 -20.74 18.69 3.57
CA HIS A 41 -19.58 18.94 2.70
C HIS A 41 -18.28 18.33 3.24
N LYS A 42 -18.08 18.31 4.57
CA LYS A 42 -16.94 17.61 5.18
C LYS A 42 -16.98 16.11 4.88
N LYS A 43 -18.15 15.47 5.01
CA LYS A 43 -18.32 14.04 4.69
C LYS A 43 -18.09 13.75 3.21
N GLN A 44 -18.69 14.54 2.32
CA GLN A 44 -18.48 14.41 0.87
C GLN A 44 -17.01 14.58 0.49
N LYS A 45 -16.30 15.54 1.10
CA LYS A 45 -14.87 15.74 0.84
C LYS A 45 -14.02 14.56 1.33
N ALA A 46 -14.36 13.96 2.47
CA ALA A 46 -13.70 12.76 2.97
C ALA A 46 -13.96 11.56 2.07
N GLU A 47 -15.21 11.37 1.62
CA GLU A 47 -15.60 10.32 0.68
C GLU A 47 -14.83 10.40 -0.65
N ILE A 48 -14.77 11.60 -1.26
CA ILE A 48 -14.00 11.83 -2.48
C ILE A 48 -12.52 11.53 -2.26
N ARG A 49 -11.95 11.99 -1.13
CA ARG A 49 -10.54 11.74 -0.80
C ARG A 49 -10.26 10.24 -0.73
N VAL A 50 -11.09 9.50 0.01
CA VAL A 50 -10.93 8.05 0.18
C VAL A 50 -11.07 7.33 -1.16
N HIS A 51 -12.06 7.71 -1.99
CA HIS A 51 -12.24 7.12 -3.31
C HIS A 51 -11.01 7.36 -4.21
N THR A 52 -10.54 8.61 -4.32
CA THR A 52 -9.36 8.94 -5.12
C THR A 52 -8.13 8.19 -4.62
N SER A 53 -7.91 8.18 -3.31
CA SER A 53 -6.77 7.50 -2.69
C SER A 53 -6.80 5.98 -2.88
N ALA A 54 -7.99 5.38 -2.87
CA ALA A 54 -8.19 3.98 -3.18
C ALA A 54 -7.87 3.66 -4.64
N GLN A 55 -8.31 4.51 -5.57
CA GLN A 55 -8.05 4.35 -6.99
C GLN A 55 -6.55 4.50 -7.31
N GLU A 56 -5.88 5.48 -6.73
CA GLU A 56 -4.44 5.70 -6.90
C GLU A 56 -3.64 4.51 -6.39
N THR A 57 -3.94 4.04 -5.18
CA THR A 57 -3.31 2.84 -4.61
C THR A 57 -3.53 1.60 -5.45
N TYR A 58 -4.77 1.39 -5.90
CA TYR A 58 -5.12 0.26 -6.75
C TYR A 58 -4.37 0.29 -8.08
N ASN A 59 -4.33 1.45 -8.73
CA ASN A 59 -3.60 1.64 -9.99
C ASN A 59 -2.10 1.38 -9.80
N GLN A 60 -1.50 1.92 -8.73
CA GLN A 60 -0.08 1.74 -8.44
C GLN A 60 0.29 0.27 -8.26
N ILE A 61 -0.51 -0.50 -7.50
CA ILE A 61 -0.27 -1.94 -7.32
C ILE A 61 -0.53 -2.68 -8.65
N THR A 62 -1.57 -2.31 -9.38
CA THR A 62 -1.94 -2.93 -10.66
C THR A 62 -0.83 -2.75 -11.69
N ASP A 63 -0.32 -1.55 -11.87
CA ASP A 63 0.74 -1.25 -12.84
C ASP A 63 2.02 -2.02 -12.51
N SER A 64 2.40 -2.09 -11.23
CA SER A 64 3.55 -2.87 -10.81
C SER A 64 3.33 -4.37 -11.03
N ILE A 65 2.16 -4.93 -10.69
CA ILE A 65 1.85 -6.35 -10.97
C ILE A 65 1.82 -6.63 -12.48
N MET A 66 1.34 -5.71 -13.31
CA MET A 66 1.30 -5.88 -14.76
C MET A 66 2.70 -5.92 -15.39
N GLN A 67 3.65 -5.16 -14.85
CA GLN A 67 5.05 -5.13 -15.32
C GLN A 67 5.94 -6.18 -14.63
N ALA A 68 5.38 -6.89 -13.66
CA ALA A 68 6.11 -7.81 -12.81
C ALA A 68 6.66 -9.02 -13.59
N LYS A 69 7.93 -9.32 -13.30
CA LYS A 69 8.58 -10.59 -13.61
C LYS A 69 8.29 -11.62 -12.53
N GLU A 70 8.32 -11.19 -11.27
CA GLU A 70 8.12 -12.04 -10.08
C GLU A 70 7.35 -11.27 -9.01
N VAL A 71 6.54 -12.00 -8.23
CA VAL A 71 5.73 -11.44 -7.13
C VAL A 71 5.85 -12.37 -5.93
N VAL A 72 6.03 -11.77 -4.76
CA VAL A 72 5.97 -12.43 -3.45
C VAL A 72 4.92 -11.71 -2.62
N ILE A 73 3.97 -12.44 -2.06
CA ILE A 73 2.93 -11.87 -1.20
C ILE A 73 3.02 -12.49 0.19
N VAL A 74 3.08 -11.65 1.20
CA VAL A 74 3.20 -12.03 2.61
C VAL A 74 1.98 -11.51 3.36
N GLY A 75 1.38 -12.36 4.18
CA GLY A 75 0.15 -12.00 4.86
C GLY A 75 -0.36 -13.08 5.79
N TYR A 76 -1.61 -12.93 6.17
CA TYR A 76 -2.29 -13.70 7.20
C TYR A 76 -3.46 -14.47 6.60
N GLU A 77 -3.53 -15.78 6.87
CA GLU A 77 -4.68 -16.60 6.50
C GLU A 77 -5.71 -16.64 7.63
N SER A 78 -6.97 -16.37 7.30
CA SER A 78 -8.11 -16.51 8.19
C SER A 78 -9.22 -17.34 7.54
N SER A 79 -9.91 -18.15 8.34
CA SER A 79 -11.10 -18.89 7.89
C SER A 79 -12.36 -18.02 7.92
N THR A 80 -12.32 -16.89 8.63
CA THR A 80 -13.44 -15.96 8.79
C THR A 80 -13.08 -14.59 8.23
N GLU A 81 -14.02 -13.97 7.51
CA GLU A 81 -13.83 -12.61 7.00
C GLU A 81 -13.83 -11.61 8.18
N TYR A 82 -12.79 -10.79 8.26
CA TYR A 82 -12.75 -9.67 9.19
C TYR A 82 -13.60 -8.50 8.70
N SER A 83 -14.26 -7.82 9.64
CA SER A 83 -15.05 -6.62 9.36
C SER A 83 -14.19 -5.37 9.51
N PHE A 84 -13.99 -4.66 8.40
CA PHE A 84 -13.24 -3.40 8.33
C PHE A 84 -14.14 -2.15 8.39
N SER A 85 -15.35 -2.28 8.95
CA SER A 85 -16.32 -1.19 9.06
C SER A 85 -15.83 -0.03 9.95
N LYS A 86 -14.90 -0.32 10.87
CA LYS A 86 -14.19 0.67 11.69
C LYS A 86 -12.72 0.28 11.79
N ALA A 87 -11.83 1.27 11.77
CA ALA A 87 -10.41 1.05 11.97
C ALA A 87 -10.11 0.73 13.44
N GLY A 88 -9.22 -0.23 13.67
CA GLY A 88 -8.72 -0.61 14.99
C GLY A 88 -9.65 -1.49 15.83
N VAL A 89 -10.60 -2.20 15.21
CA VAL A 89 -11.47 -3.15 15.93
C VAL A 89 -10.69 -4.41 16.28
N ASP A 90 -10.82 -4.89 17.51
CA ASP A 90 -10.21 -6.14 17.94
C ASP A 90 -10.87 -7.35 17.22
N VAL A 91 -10.04 -8.13 16.56
CA VAL A 91 -10.32 -9.48 16.07
C VAL A 91 -9.55 -10.46 16.94
N GLY A 92 -9.92 -11.74 16.91
CA GLY A 92 -9.44 -12.77 17.83
C GLY A 92 -7.91 -12.99 17.90
N SER A 93 -7.46 -14.24 17.88
CA SER A 93 -6.03 -14.53 17.95
C SER A 93 -5.31 -14.17 16.65
N THR A 94 -4.02 -13.84 16.74
CA THR A 94 -3.18 -13.54 15.57
C THR A 94 -3.11 -14.73 14.63
N PRO A 95 -3.57 -14.57 13.38
CA PRO A 95 -3.45 -15.62 12.36
C PRO A 95 -1.99 -15.90 12.01
N GLN A 96 -1.73 -17.11 11.52
CA GLN A 96 -0.41 -17.52 11.08
C GLN A 96 0.03 -16.70 9.85
N LEU A 97 1.30 -16.27 9.84
CA LEU A 97 1.91 -15.61 8.69
C LEU A 97 2.24 -16.64 7.61
N VAL A 98 1.83 -16.37 6.38
CA VAL A 98 2.02 -17.23 5.20
C VAL A 98 2.60 -16.42 4.05
N TYR A 99 3.51 -17.05 3.31
CA TYR A 99 4.20 -16.51 2.16
C TYR A 99 3.71 -17.23 0.92
N TYR A 100 3.30 -16.48 -0.10
CA TYR A 100 2.91 -17.02 -1.39
C TYR A 100 3.93 -16.64 -2.46
N VAL A 101 4.42 -17.66 -3.16
CA VAL A 101 5.45 -17.54 -4.20
C VAL A 101 5.08 -18.31 -5.48
N LYS A 102 5.75 -17.96 -6.58
CA LYS A 102 5.52 -18.53 -7.91
C LYS A 102 5.98 -19.98 -8.08
N ASN A 103 7.20 -20.29 -7.63
CA ASN A 103 7.87 -21.56 -7.92
C ASN A 103 8.67 -22.07 -6.72
N SER A 104 9.08 -23.34 -6.81
CA SER A 104 9.84 -24.01 -5.74
C SER A 104 11.24 -23.41 -5.54
N GLU A 105 11.84 -22.81 -6.57
CA GLU A 105 13.13 -22.12 -6.47
C GLU A 105 13.03 -20.89 -5.57
N MET A 106 11.99 -20.05 -5.77
CA MET A 106 11.73 -18.89 -4.92
C MET A 106 11.39 -19.32 -3.50
N ARG A 107 10.65 -20.43 -3.33
CA ARG A 107 10.39 -20.99 -2.00
C ARG A 107 11.70 -21.28 -1.26
N GLU A 108 12.66 -21.91 -1.93
CA GLU A 108 13.97 -22.21 -1.33
C GLU A 108 14.82 -20.95 -1.12
N PHE A 109 14.76 -19.99 -2.04
CA PHE A 109 15.43 -18.70 -1.92
C PHE A 109 14.94 -17.93 -0.68
N ILE A 110 13.63 -17.85 -0.43
CA ILE A 110 13.08 -17.12 0.73
C ILE A 110 13.40 -17.83 2.04
N LYS A 111 13.42 -19.16 2.08
CA LYS A 111 13.86 -19.90 3.28
C LYS A 111 15.27 -19.52 3.68
N ASN A 112 16.16 -19.40 2.69
CA ASN A 112 17.57 -19.09 2.93
C ASN A 112 17.79 -17.59 3.19
N ASN A 113 16.91 -16.73 2.67
CA ASN A 113 17.08 -15.27 2.67
C ASN A 113 15.82 -14.54 3.14
N PRO A 114 15.47 -14.68 4.42
CA PRO A 114 14.14 -14.30 4.86
C PRO A 114 14.03 -12.74 4.94
N SER A 115 15.14 -12.04 5.25
CA SER A 115 15.20 -10.57 5.37
C SER A 115 14.86 -9.79 4.10
N VAL A 116 15.12 -10.35 2.90
CA VAL A 116 14.89 -9.69 1.60
C VAL A 116 13.41 -9.36 1.37
N TYR A 117 12.50 -10.11 2.00
CA TYR A 117 11.05 -9.92 1.89
C TYR A 117 10.38 -9.59 3.22
N GLY A 118 11.14 -9.12 4.22
CA GLY A 118 10.60 -8.60 5.49
C GLY A 118 10.12 -9.66 6.48
N THR A 119 10.83 -10.77 6.62
CA THR A 119 10.56 -11.82 7.61
C THR A 119 11.18 -11.53 8.99
N ASP A 120 11.33 -10.28 9.43
CA ASP A 120 12.05 -9.94 10.67
C ASP A 120 11.39 -10.43 11.98
N GLY A 121 10.51 -11.43 11.91
CA GLY A 121 9.91 -12.13 13.05
C GLY A 121 9.85 -13.65 12.94
N ALA A 122 10.41 -14.28 11.90
CA ALA A 122 10.47 -15.74 11.84
C ALA A 122 11.68 -16.25 12.64
N ALA A 123 11.45 -16.65 13.89
CA ALA A 123 12.43 -17.35 14.69
C ALA A 123 12.71 -18.73 14.06
N SER A 124 13.70 -18.79 13.18
CA SER A 124 14.17 -19.97 12.44
C SER A 124 13.43 -20.28 11.12
N VAL A 125 14.24 -20.72 10.15
CA VAL A 125 13.89 -21.14 8.78
C VAL A 125 12.84 -22.27 8.73
N GLY A 126 12.57 -22.95 9.86
CA GLY A 126 11.59 -24.04 9.98
C GLY A 126 10.12 -23.61 10.14
N ASP A 127 9.86 -22.38 10.60
CA ASP A 127 8.49 -21.93 10.91
C ASP A 127 7.87 -21.04 9.82
N ILE A 128 8.59 -20.80 8.73
CA ILE A 128 8.12 -20.00 7.60
C ILE A 128 7.19 -20.85 6.73
N ASN A 129 5.89 -20.57 6.81
CA ASN A 129 4.89 -21.25 5.99
C ASN A 129 4.87 -20.66 4.57
N ILE A 130 5.66 -21.24 3.67
CA ILE A 130 5.78 -20.81 2.27
C ILE A 130 5.02 -21.74 1.34
N LYS A 131 3.95 -21.21 0.74
CA LYS A 131 3.06 -21.91 -0.20
C LYS A 131 3.26 -21.40 -1.63
N LEU A 132 2.95 -22.25 -2.59
CA LEU A 132 2.90 -21.83 -3.99
C LEU A 132 1.58 -21.10 -4.27
N PHE A 133 1.54 -20.17 -5.21
CA PHE A 133 0.28 -19.56 -5.66
C PHE A 133 -0.73 -20.60 -6.17
N THR A 134 -0.25 -21.74 -6.66
CA THR A 134 -1.10 -22.87 -7.07
C THR A 134 -1.75 -23.62 -5.91
N GLU A 135 -1.23 -23.46 -4.69
CA GLU A 135 -1.75 -24.06 -3.46
C GLU A 135 -2.72 -23.11 -2.73
N PHE A 136 -3.05 -21.95 -3.32
CA PHE A 136 -3.94 -20.97 -2.71
C PHE A 136 -5.35 -21.53 -2.53
N ASP A 137 -5.83 -21.52 -1.28
CA ASP A 137 -7.16 -21.97 -0.91
C ASP A 137 -8.16 -20.82 -0.94
N ASN A 138 -8.94 -20.73 -2.02
CA ASN A 138 -9.96 -19.69 -2.21
C ASN A 138 -11.14 -19.77 -1.22
N SER A 139 -11.21 -20.80 -0.36
CA SER A 139 -12.20 -20.84 0.73
C SER A 139 -11.79 -19.99 1.94
N LYS A 140 -10.51 -19.59 2.01
CA LYS A 140 -9.95 -18.76 3.08
C LYS A 140 -9.76 -17.32 2.64
N TYR A 141 -9.70 -16.43 3.62
CA TYR A 141 -9.39 -15.03 3.44
C TYR A 141 -7.91 -14.79 3.70
N PHE A 142 -7.25 -14.10 2.78
CA PHE A 142 -5.83 -13.77 2.90
C PHE A 142 -5.63 -12.27 2.98
N TYR A 143 -5.13 -11.80 4.13
CA TYR A 143 -4.89 -10.39 4.43
C TYR A 143 -3.41 -10.06 4.30
N VAL A 144 -3.09 -9.12 3.42
CA VAL A 144 -1.72 -8.81 3.04
C VAL A 144 -1.06 -7.91 4.08
N LYS A 145 0.15 -8.29 4.46
CA LYS A 145 1.09 -7.47 5.22
C LYS A 145 2.12 -6.82 4.30
N LYS A 146 2.61 -7.54 3.30
CA LYS A 146 3.62 -7.04 2.36
C LYS A 146 3.45 -7.65 0.98
N ILE A 147 3.64 -6.84 -0.07
CA ILE A 147 3.74 -7.30 -1.46
C ILE A 147 5.10 -6.85 -1.97
N ALA A 148 5.90 -7.78 -2.45
CA ALA A 148 7.15 -7.47 -3.14
C ALA A 148 7.03 -7.87 -4.61
N ILE A 149 7.32 -6.93 -5.49
CA ILE A 149 7.14 -7.09 -6.93
C ILE A 149 8.46 -6.76 -7.62
N MET A 150 9.02 -7.72 -8.33
CA MET A 150 10.23 -7.51 -9.12
C MET A 150 9.86 -7.13 -10.54
N THR A 151 10.39 -6.01 -11.02
CA THR A 151 10.32 -5.57 -12.42
C THR A 151 11.75 -5.38 -12.97
N SER A 152 11.87 -5.24 -14.29
CA SER A 152 13.14 -4.96 -14.94
C SER A 152 13.13 -3.54 -15.51
N VAL A 153 14.18 -2.77 -15.21
CA VAL A 153 14.37 -1.40 -15.69
C VAL A 153 15.69 -1.29 -16.45
N PRO A 154 15.82 -0.36 -17.41
CA PRO A 154 17.11 -0.11 -18.05
C PRO A 154 18.16 0.29 -17.00
N LEU A 155 19.35 -0.28 -17.11
CA LEU A 155 20.48 0.06 -16.23
C LEU A 155 21.03 1.44 -16.61
N ASP A 156 21.14 2.32 -15.62
CA ASP A 156 21.85 3.59 -15.71
C ASP A 156 23.14 3.53 -14.90
N MET A 157 24.28 3.55 -15.60
CA MET A 157 25.62 3.53 -15.02
C MET A 157 25.88 4.68 -14.04
N SER A 158 25.21 5.83 -14.20
CA SER A 158 25.40 6.99 -13.32
C SER A 158 24.81 6.79 -11.92
N MET A 159 23.88 5.84 -11.79
CA MET A 159 23.15 5.52 -10.56
C MET A 159 23.73 4.32 -9.83
N VAL A 160 24.75 3.68 -10.40
CA VAL A 160 25.50 2.60 -9.78
C VAL A 160 26.54 3.21 -8.84
N PRO A 161 26.68 2.71 -7.59
CA PRO A 161 27.69 3.22 -6.67
C PRO A 161 29.10 3.17 -7.24
N ALA A 162 29.88 4.22 -6.95
CA ALA A 162 31.27 4.35 -7.41
C ALA A 162 32.23 3.27 -6.86
N SER A 163 31.79 2.45 -5.91
CA SER A 163 32.55 1.30 -5.38
C SER A 163 32.65 0.10 -6.35
N VAL A 164 31.97 0.17 -7.50
CA VAL A 164 32.06 -0.82 -8.57
C VAL A 164 33.43 -0.78 -9.25
N ILE A 165 34.12 -1.92 -9.20
CA ILE A 165 35.51 -2.05 -9.65
C ILE A 165 35.52 -2.14 -11.19
N LYS A 166 36.17 -1.16 -11.83
CA LYS A 166 36.66 -1.32 -13.21
C LYS A 166 37.81 -2.33 -13.16
N ASP A 167 37.67 -3.47 -13.81
CA ASP A 167 38.83 -4.33 -14.05
C ASP A 167 39.68 -3.69 -15.15
N ASN A 168 40.75 -3.02 -14.72
CA ASN A 168 41.68 -2.31 -15.60
C ASN A 168 42.47 -3.25 -16.52
N ALA A 169 42.45 -4.57 -16.29
CA ALA A 169 43.10 -5.55 -17.17
C ALA A 169 42.20 -5.99 -18.35
N THR A 170 40.87 -5.91 -18.22
CA THR A 170 39.93 -6.42 -19.23
C THR A 170 38.95 -5.39 -19.80
N ASP A 171 39.01 -4.12 -19.35
CA ASP A 171 38.06 -3.05 -19.70
C ASP A 171 36.58 -3.47 -19.45
N LYS A 172 36.39 -4.28 -18.40
CA LYS A 172 35.10 -4.75 -17.92
C LYS A 172 34.69 -4.03 -16.63
N TYR A 173 33.39 -3.82 -16.47
CA TYR A 173 32.75 -3.38 -15.25
C TYR A 173 32.08 -4.58 -14.59
N VAL A 174 32.39 -4.82 -13.32
CA VAL A 174 31.81 -5.91 -12.54
C VAL A 174 30.82 -5.34 -11.53
N LEU A 175 29.53 -5.55 -11.78
CA LEU A 175 28.47 -5.12 -10.86
C LEU A 175 28.18 -6.21 -9.82
N TYR A 176 28.03 -5.78 -8.58
CA TYR A 176 27.64 -6.61 -7.45
C TYR A 176 26.14 -6.45 -7.21
N ASP A 177 25.42 -7.57 -7.17
CA ASP A 177 24.00 -7.57 -6.83
C ASP A 177 23.86 -7.44 -5.31
N GLN A 178 23.53 -6.23 -4.87
CA GLN A 178 23.42 -5.91 -3.45
C GLN A 178 22.20 -6.58 -2.80
N LEU A 179 21.18 -6.96 -3.58
CA LEU A 179 20.04 -7.74 -3.07
C LEU A 179 20.44 -9.19 -2.79
N ALA A 180 21.36 -9.76 -3.57
CA ALA A 180 21.90 -11.11 -3.36
C ALA A 180 22.98 -11.16 -2.26
N GLU A 181 23.71 -10.06 -2.04
CA GLU A 181 24.70 -9.92 -0.95
C GLU A 181 24.03 -9.89 0.43
N LEU A 182 22.89 -9.19 0.56
CA LEU A 182 22.07 -9.18 1.78
C LEU A 182 21.51 -10.56 2.15
N ALA A 183 21.44 -11.45 1.16
CA ALA A 183 20.88 -12.79 1.27
C ALA A 183 21.91 -13.81 1.82
N SER A 184 23.12 -13.83 1.27
CA SER A 184 24.03 -14.97 1.46
C SER A 184 25.24 -14.72 2.36
N ASN A 185 25.46 -13.49 2.86
CA ASN A 185 26.73 -13.07 3.49
C ASN A 185 27.97 -13.40 2.62
N GLU A 186 27.76 -13.75 1.35
CA GLU A 186 28.76 -14.01 0.34
C GLU A 186 28.48 -13.08 -0.85
N VAL A 187 29.53 -12.44 -1.35
CA VAL A 187 29.43 -11.52 -2.49
C VAL A 187 29.15 -12.34 -3.75
N THR A 188 27.87 -12.51 -4.09
CA THR A 188 27.48 -13.16 -5.34
C THR A 188 27.62 -12.15 -6.48
N VAL A 189 28.79 -12.16 -7.14
CA VAL A 189 29.00 -11.49 -8.44
C VAL A 189 28.02 -12.07 -9.44
N LYS A 190 27.46 -11.28 -10.38
CA LYS A 190 27.12 -11.73 -11.75
C LYS A 190 26.52 -10.67 -12.70
N LYS A 191 27.15 -9.52 -12.87
CA LYS A 191 27.05 -8.85 -14.19
C LYS A 191 28.37 -8.23 -14.63
N GLU A 192 28.98 -8.87 -15.61
CA GLU A 192 30.15 -8.33 -16.32
C GLU A 192 29.67 -7.57 -17.56
N LEU A 193 29.99 -6.28 -17.64
CA LEU A 193 29.71 -5.43 -18.79
C LEU A 193 31.02 -5.01 -19.44
N THR A 194 31.13 -5.10 -20.76
CA THR A 194 32.27 -4.53 -21.51
C THR A 194 32.07 -3.03 -21.73
N ALA A 195 33.14 -2.25 -21.91
CA ALA A 195 33.10 -0.79 -22.12
C ALA A 195 32.12 -0.33 -23.25
N SER A 196 31.93 -1.12 -24.30
CA SER A 196 30.97 -0.85 -25.38
C SER A 196 29.51 -1.16 -25.00
N GLY A 197 29.30 -1.95 -23.94
CA GLY A 197 28.00 -2.31 -23.36
C GLY A 197 27.43 -1.30 -22.37
N LEU A 198 28.22 -0.28 -21.95
CA LEU A 198 27.73 0.82 -21.10
C LEU A 198 26.71 1.71 -21.81
N ASN A 199 26.82 1.80 -23.14
CA ASN A 199 25.88 2.54 -23.99
C ASN A 199 24.78 1.62 -24.56
N ALA A 200 24.79 0.33 -24.21
CA ALA A 200 23.82 -0.60 -24.75
C ALA A 200 22.52 -0.52 -23.95
N LEU A 201 21.49 0.00 -24.62
CA LEU A 201 20.06 -0.12 -24.32
C LEU A 201 19.55 -1.58 -24.04
N GLY A 202 20.43 -2.54 -23.75
CA GLY A 202 20.12 -3.97 -23.56
C GLY A 202 20.49 -4.55 -22.19
N ALA A 203 21.16 -3.79 -21.31
CA ALA A 203 21.44 -4.25 -19.94
C ALA A 203 20.34 -3.74 -18.99
N ASN A 204 19.55 -4.67 -18.42
CA ASN A 204 18.53 -4.32 -17.41
C ASN A 204 19.04 -4.51 -15.97
N ASP A 205 18.62 -3.63 -15.07
CA ASP A 205 18.64 -3.82 -13.63
C ASP A 205 17.29 -4.41 -13.17
N ASN A 206 17.29 -5.09 -12.03
CA ASN A 206 16.06 -5.51 -11.36
C ASN A 206 15.74 -4.51 -10.25
N VAL A 207 14.47 -4.11 -10.18
CA VAL A 207 13.95 -3.31 -9.08
C VAL A 207 12.84 -4.08 -8.38
N VAL A 208 12.90 -4.11 -7.06
CA VAL A 208 11.88 -4.68 -6.18
C VAL A 208 11.08 -3.54 -5.60
N HIS A 209 9.82 -3.47 -6.00
CA HIS A 209 8.80 -2.60 -5.44
C HIS A 209 8.21 -3.28 -4.21
N ILE A 210 8.36 -2.69 -3.03
CA ILE A 210 7.86 -3.27 -1.78
C ILE A 210 6.74 -2.38 -1.25
N TYR A 211 5.57 -2.98 -1.10
CA TYR A 211 4.40 -2.38 -0.51
C TYR A 211 4.19 -2.97 0.87
N THR A 212 4.32 -2.16 1.91
CA THR A 212 4.12 -2.60 3.31
C THR A 212 2.81 -2.03 3.84
N PHE A 213 1.96 -2.90 4.36
CA PHE A 213 0.68 -2.56 4.97
C PHE A 213 0.81 -2.71 6.47
N ASP A 214 0.66 -1.59 7.19
CA ASP A 214 0.83 -1.53 8.63
C ASP A 214 -0.24 -0.63 9.24
N GLY A 215 -1.26 -1.28 9.82
CA GLY A 215 -2.46 -0.60 10.30
C GLY A 215 -3.14 0.20 9.20
N ALA A 216 -3.36 1.49 9.46
CA ALA A 216 -3.99 2.40 8.50
C ALA A 216 -3.04 2.88 7.38
N ASN A 217 -1.75 2.58 7.50
CA ASN A 217 -0.73 3.11 6.62
C ASN A 217 -0.31 2.09 5.57
N MET A 218 -0.02 2.60 4.38
CA MET A 218 0.67 1.88 3.33
C MET A 218 1.96 2.60 3.02
N TYR A 219 3.06 1.86 3.01
CA TYR A 219 4.38 2.34 2.64
C TYR A 219 4.78 1.75 1.30
N TYR A 220 5.49 2.53 0.49
CA TYR A 220 5.99 2.11 -0.81
C TYR A 220 7.46 2.48 -0.96
N GLU A 221 8.29 1.47 -1.19
CA GLU A 221 9.74 1.60 -1.35
C GLU A 221 10.22 0.86 -2.60
N LYS A 222 11.37 1.28 -3.14
CA LYS A 222 12.07 0.63 -4.24
C LYS A 222 13.48 0.25 -3.84
N GLN A 223 13.85 -0.99 -4.16
CA GLN A 223 15.21 -1.49 -3.97
C GLN A 223 15.73 -2.06 -5.28
N TYR A 224 16.85 -1.54 -5.75
CA TYR A 224 17.52 -1.93 -6.97
C TYR A 224 18.64 -2.93 -6.67
N SER A 225 18.88 -3.87 -7.59
CA SER A 225 20.01 -4.81 -7.51
C SER A 225 21.35 -4.10 -7.71
N PHE A 226 21.45 -3.22 -8.72
CA PHE A 226 22.71 -2.58 -9.09
C PHE A 226 22.72 -1.05 -8.92
N MET A 227 21.61 -0.37 -9.23
CA MET A 227 21.48 1.09 -9.12
C MET A 227 21.19 1.53 -7.67
N THR A 228 21.97 1.03 -6.70
CA THR A 228 21.61 1.17 -5.28
C THR A 228 21.68 2.60 -4.74
N THR A 229 22.22 3.55 -5.52
CA THR A 229 22.12 4.98 -5.19
C THR A 229 20.67 5.48 -5.29
N GLN A 230 19.80 4.79 -6.03
CA GLN A 230 18.36 5.04 -6.08
C GLN A 230 17.54 4.23 -5.08
N ASN A 231 18.18 3.42 -4.22
CA ASN A 231 17.44 2.66 -3.23
C ASN A 231 16.78 3.59 -2.22
N ASP A 232 15.51 3.32 -1.98
CA ASP A 232 14.80 3.84 -0.84
C ASP A 232 15.29 3.07 0.40
N MET A 233 15.93 3.77 1.36
CA MET A 233 16.49 3.14 2.56
C MET A 233 15.51 3.18 3.73
N ILE A 234 14.84 2.09 4.10
CA ILE A 234 14.13 2.07 5.40
C ILE A 234 15.15 2.00 6.54
N SER A 235 15.59 3.17 7.00
CA SER A 235 16.04 3.34 8.38
C SER A 235 14.77 3.55 9.23
N GLY A 236 14.66 2.89 10.39
CA GLY A 236 13.47 2.96 11.25
C GLY A 236 13.07 4.37 11.70
N THR A 237 13.93 5.37 11.48
CA THR A 237 13.70 6.79 11.77
C THR A 237 12.98 7.52 10.64
N ASP A 238 13.05 7.01 9.40
CA ASP A 238 12.61 7.70 8.18
C ASP A 238 11.34 7.09 7.55
N LYS A 239 10.73 6.09 8.20
CA LYS A 239 9.60 5.30 7.66
C LYS A 239 8.48 6.16 7.06
N ASP A 240 8.26 7.35 7.60
CA ASP A 240 7.25 8.31 7.12
C ASP A 240 7.57 8.93 5.75
N ASN A 241 8.83 8.93 5.30
CA ASN A 241 9.22 9.43 3.97
C ASN A 241 8.64 8.57 2.83
N TRP A 242 8.33 7.31 3.11
CA TRP A 242 7.77 6.35 2.15
C TRP A 242 6.28 6.10 2.37
N LEU A 243 5.64 6.92 3.21
CA LEU A 243 4.21 6.85 3.45
C LEU A 243 3.44 7.20 2.18
N TYR A 244 2.78 6.21 1.60
CA TYR A 244 2.01 6.33 0.38
C TYR A 244 0.52 6.56 0.67
N ASN A 245 -0.01 5.92 1.71
CA ASN A 245 -1.41 6.03 2.10
C ASN A 245 -1.56 5.98 3.63
N THR A 246 -2.61 6.63 4.16
CA THR A 246 -2.92 6.68 5.60
C THR A 246 -4.36 6.34 5.96
N SER A 247 -5.18 6.03 4.96
CA SER A 247 -6.63 5.90 5.11
C SER A 247 -7.10 4.46 5.01
N LEU A 248 -6.20 3.47 5.12
CA LEU A 248 -6.60 2.08 5.14
C LEU A 248 -7.39 1.78 6.42
N SER A 249 -8.42 0.97 6.28
CA SER A 249 -9.04 0.35 7.44
C SER A 249 -8.15 -0.78 7.93
N TYR A 250 -8.21 -1.10 9.22
CA TYR A 250 -7.43 -2.17 9.80
C TYR A 250 -8.13 -2.74 11.04
N VAL A 251 -7.76 -3.94 11.43
CA VAL A 251 -8.21 -4.60 12.66
C VAL A 251 -7.01 -4.95 13.53
N LYS A 252 -7.20 -5.09 14.83
CA LYS A 252 -6.13 -5.44 15.78
C LYS A 252 -6.34 -6.84 16.30
N THR A 253 -5.28 -7.60 16.49
CA THR A 253 -5.42 -8.90 17.16
C THR A 253 -5.54 -8.72 18.68
N SER A 254 -6.30 -9.60 19.33
CA SER A 254 -6.58 -9.54 20.77
C SER A 254 -5.48 -10.17 21.66
N ASP A 255 -4.29 -10.41 21.11
CA ASP A 255 -3.18 -11.05 21.83
C ASP A 255 -2.43 -10.07 22.76
N THR A 256 -1.55 -10.61 23.62
CA THR A 256 -0.70 -9.82 24.52
C THR A 256 0.21 -8.83 23.77
N THR A 257 0.53 -9.11 22.51
CA THR A 257 1.21 -8.20 21.58
C THR A 257 0.34 -8.04 20.34
N PRO A 258 -0.58 -7.05 20.34
CA PRO A 258 -1.50 -6.83 19.23
C PRO A 258 -0.75 -6.58 17.92
N VAL A 259 -1.22 -7.21 16.86
CA VAL A 259 -0.76 -7.01 15.49
C VAL A 259 -1.88 -6.33 14.71
N ASP A 260 -1.51 -5.25 14.00
CA ASP A 260 -2.44 -4.55 13.13
C ASP A 260 -2.51 -5.28 11.77
N ILE A 261 -3.71 -5.77 11.42
CA ILE A 261 -4.02 -6.39 10.13
C ILE A 261 -4.73 -5.36 9.27
N SER A 262 -4.03 -4.85 8.26
CA SER A 262 -4.59 -3.90 7.31
C SER A 262 -5.67 -4.53 6.41
N GLY A 263 -6.60 -3.69 5.97
CA GLY A 263 -7.71 -4.03 5.07
C GLY A 263 -7.28 -4.21 3.62
N CYS A 264 -6.16 -4.89 3.38
CA CYS A 264 -5.73 -5.31 2.06
C CYS A 264 -5.95 -6.82 1.97
N ARG A 265 -6.92 -7.25 1.15
CA ARG A 265 -7.23 -8.66 0.92
C ARG A 265 -6.83 -9.04 -0.50
N VAL A 266 -6.26 -10.22 -0.66
CA VAL A 266 -5.93 -10.76 -1.98
C VAL A 266 -6.68 -12.06 -2.24
N THR A 267 -7.16 -12.22 -3.47
CA THR A 267 -7.69 -13.47 -4.02
C THR A 267 -6.80 -13.90 -5.16
N ILE A 268 -6.36 -15.17 -5.18
CA ILE A 268 -5.41 -15.65 -6.18
C ILE A 268 -6.05 -16.79 -6.97
N ASP A 269 -6.13 -16.60 -8.28
CA ASP A 269 -6.48 -17.63 -9.24
C ASP A 269 -5.29 -17.91 -10.14
N ALA A 270 -4.42 -18.81 -9.68
CA ALA A 270 -3.26 -19.24 -10.44
C ALA A 270 -3.63 -19.95 -11.75
N ASN A 271 -4.85 -20.50 -11.88
CA ASN A 271 -5.29 -21.16 -13.11
C ASN A 271 -5.57 -20.17 -14.22
N ASN A 272 -6.24 -19.08 -13.90
CA ASN A 272 -6.55 -18.01 -14.84
C ASN A 272 -5.49 -16.89 -14.89
N GLY A 273 -4.39 -17.02 -14.13
CA GLY A 273 -3.32 -16.04 -14.09
C GLY A 273 -3.76 -14.71 -13.48
N ALA A 274 -4.72 -14.74 -12.55
CA ALA A 274 -5.40 -13.55 -12.05
C ALA A 274 -5.17 -13.35 -10.55
N ILE A 275 -4.94 -12.11 -10.15
CA ILE A 275 -4.82 -11.64 -8.77
C ILE A 275 -5.89 -10.57 -8.57
N GLY A 276 -6.82 -10.82 -7.65
CA GLY A 276 -7.75 -9.81 -7.16
C GLY A 276 -7.17 -9.13 -5.92
N VAL A 277 -7.15 -7.80 -5.89
CA VAL A 277 -6.72 -7.01 -4.74
C VAL A 277 -7.88 -6.14 -4.27
N ASP A 278 -8.39 -6.45 -3.08
CA ASP A 278 -9.45 -5.70 -2.42
C ASP A 278 -8.83 -4.84 -1.31
N LEU A 279 -8.79 -3.54 -1.52
CA LEU A 279 -8.36 -2.56 -0.54
C LEU A 279 -9.61 -1.98 0.15
N MET A 280 -9.52 -1.83 1.46
CA MET A 280 -10.59 -1.31 2.31
C MET A 280 -10.07 -0.08 3.04
N PHE A 281 -10.78 1.03 2.88
CA PHE A 281 -10.42 2.33 3.42
C PHE A 281 -11.47 2.83 4.40
N ASN A 282 -11.04 3.64 5.37
CA ASN A 282 -11.91 4.29 6.33
C ASN A 282 -11.41 5.71 6.65
N ASP A 283 -12.24 6.73 6.42
CA ASP A 283 -12.03 8.09 6.90
C ASP A 283 -13.35 8.69 7.40
N LEU A 284 -13.38 9.24 8.62
CA LEU A 284 -14.57 9.83 9.24
C LEU A 284 -15.83 8.93 9.23
N ASN A 285 -15.67 7.60 9.39
CA ASN A 285 -16.71 6.58 9.25
C ASN A 285 -17.27 6.40 7.82
N MET A 286 -16.62 6.97 6.81
CA MET A 286 -16.87 6.64 5.41
C MET A 286 -15.98 5.46 5.03
N THR A 287 -16.60 4.36 4.62
CA THR A 287 -15.88 3.17 4.17
C THR A 287 -15.92 3.07 2.66
N TYR A 288 -14.77 2.81 2.05
CA TYR A 288 -14.70 2.48 0.62
C TYR A 288 -13.97 1.18 0.43
N THR A 289 -14.37 0.42 -0.59
CA THR A 289 -13.68 -0.81 -0.96
C THR A 289 -13.48 -0.88 -2.47
N THR A 290 -12.32 -1.37 -2.89
CA THR A 290 -12.05 -1.69 -4.30
C THR A 290 -12.64 -3.04 -4.71
N LYS A 291 -13.45 -3.67 -3.85
CA LYS A 291 -14.07 -4.97 -4.10
C LYS A 291 -14.92 -4.93 -5.37
N GLY A 292 -14.60 -5.85 -6.30
CA GLY A 292 -15.26 -5.94 -7.60
C GLY A 292 -14.59 -5.14 -8.72
N MET A 293 -13.46 -4.47 -8.45
CA MET A 293 -12.58 -3.99 -9.52
C MET A 293 -11.99 -5.18 -10.31
N VAL A 294 -11.60 -4.93 -11.56
CA VAL A 294 -11.18 -5.98 -12.50
C VAL A 294 -9.91 -6.66 -11.99
N ASN A 295 -9.97 -7.99 -11.78
CA ASN A 295 -8.81 -8.79 -11.40
C ASN A 295 -7.63 -8.51 -12.32
N ILE A 296 -6.48 -8.28 -11.71
CA ILE A 296 -5.23 -8.00 -12.37
C ILE A 296 -4.74 -9.31 -12.99
N ARG A 297 -4.46 -9.32 -14.30
CA ARG A 297 -4.00 -10.52 -15.00
C ARG A 297 -2.54 -10.39 -15.37
N ASN A 298 -1.74 -11.30 -14.84
CA ASN A 298 -0.36 -11.52 -15.27
C ASN A 298 -0.07 -13.03 -15.17
N SER A 299 0.00 -13.69 -16.33
CA SER A 299 0.23 -15.13 -16.40
C SER A 299 1.66 -15.54 -16.05
N PHE A 300 2.61 -14.61 -16.06
CA PHE A 300 4.03 -14.90 -15.85
C PHE A 300 4.43 -14.93 -14.38
N VAL A 301 3.61 -14.38 -13.48
CA VAL A 301 3.96 -14.25 -12.05
C VAL A 301 3.36 -15.35 -11.17
N LEU A 302 2.28 -16.01 -11.59
CA LEU A 302 1.58 -16.99 -10.75
C LEU A 302 1.99 -18.44 -10.97
N LYS A 303 2.56 -18.75 -12.14
CA LYS A 303 3.03 -20.10 -12.48
C LYS A 303 4.41 -20.03 -13.10
N GLY A 304 5.28 -20.96 -12.71
CA GLY A 304 6.51 -21.23 -13.45
C GLY A 304 6.21 -21.45 -14.93
N ARG A 305 7.09 -20.95 -15.80
CA ARG A 305 7.03 -21.31 -17.22
C ARG A 305 7.15 -22.83 -17.28
N LYS A 306 6.17 -23.52 -17.88
CA LYS A 306 6.37 -24.92 -18.23
C LYS A 306 7.51 -24.92 -19.26
N ASP A 307 8.61 -25.56 -18.92
CA ASP A 307 9.67 -25.88 -19.87
C ASP A 307 9.12 -26.74 -21.01
#